data_AF-A0A3C1P195-F1
#
_entry.id   AF-A0A3C1P195-F1
#
_cell.length_a   1.000
_cell.length_b   1.000
_cell.length_c   1.000
_cell.angle_alpha   90.00
_cell.angle_beta   90.00
_cell.angle_gamma   90.00
#
_symmetry.space_group_name_H-M   'P 1'
#
loop_
_entity.id
_entity.type
_entity.pdbx_description
1 polymer ?
#
loop_
_entity_poly.entity_id
_entity_poly.type
_entity_poly.pdbx_seq_one_letter_code
_entity_poly.pdbx_strand_id
1 'polypeptide(L)'
;EPFPAVVGWHPWFRRSIDGVPASWSLHAAGMLTRDASALPVAFADQVSLGPHDDAFLVPSASAQISWPGVLALDIAASDPWFVVFDELDEAMCLEPQSGPPDGLVDHPWAPARLVTPGQPLEHSVTWSIRDLRADRA
;
A
#
# COMPACT_ATOMS: atom_id res chain seq x y z
N GLU A 1 -12.85 -25.09 -9.20
CA GLU A 1 -13.29 -24.14 -10.25
C GLU A 1 -12.43 -22.89 -10.20
N PRO A 2 -12.24 -22.15 -11.30
CA PRO A 2 -11.59 -20.85 -11.27
C PRO A 2 -12.37 -19.85 -10.41
N PHE A 3 -11.68 -19.02 -9.64
CA PHE A 3 -12.32 -17.96 -8.85
C PHE A 3 -11.43 -16.70 -8.79
N PRO A 4 -12.01 -15.49 -8.71
CA PRO A 4 -11.22 -14.27 -8.55
C PRO A 4 -10.63 -14.20 -7.13
N ALA A 5 -9.40 -13.71 -7.01
CA ALA A 5 -8.78 -13.53 -5.71
C ALA A 5 -7.88 -12.29 -5.66
N VAL A 6 -7.88 -11.64 -4.49
CA VAL A 6 -6.92 -10.62 -4.10
C VAL A 6 -6.40 -10.99 -2.72
N VAL A 7 -5.10 -10.80 -2.50
CA VAL A 7 -4.45 -10.98 -1.19
C VAL A 7 -3.58 -9.77 -0.90
N GLY A 8 -3.46 -9.42 0.37
CA GLY A 8 -2.63 -8.30 0.82
C GLY A 8 -2.28 -8.41 2.30
N TRP A 9 -1.51 -7.44 2.77
CA TRP A 9 -1.05 -7.36 4.15
C TRP A 9 -1.46 -6.03 4.76
N HIS A 10 -2.01 -6.07 5.98
CA HIS A 10 -2.53 -4.88 6.67
C HIS A 10 -1.78 -4.58 7.99
N PRO A 11 -0.43 -4.40 7.97
CA PRO A 11 0.31 -4.03 9.16
C PRO A 11 0.01 -2.58 9.56
N TRP A 12 -0.16 -2.36 10.85
CA TRP A 12 -0.31 -1.03 11.43
C TRP A 12 1.04 -0.52 11.93
N PHE A 13 1.43 0.68 11.52
CA PHE A 13 2.66 1.35 11.94
C PHE A 13 2.35 2.57 12.79
N ARG A 14 3.17 2.83 13.80
CA ARG A 14 3.00 4.02 14.66
C ARG A 14 3.32 5.31 13.91
N ARG A 15 2.47 6.33 14.04
CA ARG A 15 2.74 7.68 13.49
C ARG A 15 3.88 8.40 14.20
N SER A 16 4.29 7.94 15.38
CA SER A 16 5.42 8.50 16.12
C SER A 16 6.19 7.45 16.92
N ILE A 17 7.51 7.59 16.97
CA ILE A 17 8.42 6.80 17.82
C ILE A 17 9.28 7.79 18.60
N ASP A 18 9.23 7.73 19.93
CA ASP A 18 9.96 8.64 20.84
C ASP A 18 9.76 10.14 20.52
N GLY A 19 8.53 10.50 20.11
CA GLY A 19 8.17 11.87 19.75
C GLY A 19 8.55 12.28 18.32
N VAL A 20 9.25 11.41 17.57
CA VAL A 20 9.61 11.65 16.16
C VAL A 20 8.46 11.19 15.26
N PRO A 21 7.82 12.09 14.49
CA PRO A 21 6.74 11.71 13.59
C PRO A 21 7.26 10.92 12.38
N ALA A 22 6.40 10.04 11.87
CA ALA A 22 6.62 9.31 10.64
C ALA A 22 6.24 10.16 9.42
N SER A 23 6.97 9.98 8.32
CA SER A 23 6.48 10.28 6.97
C SER A 23 6.53 9.03 6.13
N TRP A 24 5.71 8.97 5.09
CA TRP A 24 5.74 7.89 4.11
C TRP A 24 5.91 8.45 2.70
N SER A 25 6.41 7.62 1.79
CA SER A 25 6.59 7.98 0.38
C SER A 25 6.46 6.78 -0.53
N LEU A 26 5.88 7.00 -1.69
CA LEU A 26 5.80 6.07 -2.82
C LEU A 26 5.75 6.86 -4.13
N HIS A 27 6.02 6.20 -5.25
CA HIS A 27 5.92 6.79 -6.58
C HIS A 27 4.67 6.27 -7.30
N ALA A 28 3.54 6.91 -7.08
CA ALA A 28 2.27 6.54 -7.69
C ALA A 28 2.16 7.02 -9.14
N ALA A 29 1.67 6.15 -10.02
CA ALA A 29 1.18 6.52 -11.35
C ALA A 29 -0.24 7.12 -11.29
N GLY A 30 -0.98 6.85 -10.21
CA GLY A 30 -2.31 7.38 -9.93
C GLY A 30 -2.90 6.73 -8.69
N MET A 31 -4.10 7.17 -8.33
CA MET A 31 -4.86 6.64 -7.20
C MET A 31 -6.30 6.33 -7.61
N LEU A 32 -6.92 5.35 -6.96
CA LEU A 32 -8.35 5.10 -7.05
C LEU A 32 -9.07 6.01 -6.06
N THR A 33 -9.94 6.88 -6.57
CA THR A 33 -10.82 7.67 -5.72
C THR A 33 -12.01 6.82 -5.27
N ARG A 34 -12.43 7.00 -4.03
CA ARG A 34 -13.59 6.31 -3.44
C ARG A 34 -14.78 7.24 -3.25
N ASP A 35 -15.98 6.67 -3.23
CA ASP A 35 -17.17 7.39 -2.78
C ASP A 35 -17.46 7.17 -1.28
N ALA A 36 -18.64 7.60 -0.83
CA ALA A 36 -19.06 7.46 0.57
C ALA A 36 -19.25 6.00 1.03
N SER A 37 -19.28 5.03 0.11
CA SER A 37 -19.29 3.59 0.43
C SER A 37 -17.90 2.98 0.56
N ALA A 38 -16.84 3.81 0.42
CA ALA A 38 -15.44 3.40 0.38
C ALA A 38 -15.06 2.47 -0.78
N LEU A 39 -15.89 2.41 -1.83
CA LEU A 39 -15.58 1.66 -3.04
C LEU A 39 -14.93 2.56 -4.11
N PRO A 40 -13.97 2.03 -4.90
CA PRO A 40 -13.39 2.74 -6.04
C PRO A 40 -14.44 3.16 -7.07
N VAL A 41 -14.39 4.41 -7.50
CA VAL A 41 -15.29 4.95 -8.55
C VAL A 41 -14.55 5.46 -9.79
N ALA A 42 -13.28 5.88 -9.64
CA ALA A 42 -12.47 6.34 -10.76
C ALA A 42 -10.97 6.18 -10.48
N PHE A 43 -10.18 6.12 -11.55
CA PHE A 43 -8.73 6.24 -11.50
C PHE A 43 -8.32 7.69 -11.78
N ALA A 44 -7.58 8.30 -10.85
CA ALA A 44 -7.08 9.65 -10.95
C ALA A 44 -5.56 9.63 -11.15
N ASP A 45 -5.09 10.18 -12.27
CA ASP A 45 -3.65 10.32 -12.56
C ASP A 45 -2.95 11.31 -11.60
N GLN A 46 -3.72 12.24 -11.02
CA GLN A 46 -3.23 13.18 -10.01
C GLN A 46 -3.60 12.67 -8.62
N VAL A 47 -2.59 12.38 -7.81
CA VAL A 47 -2.73 12.04 -6.40
C VAL A 47 -3.19 13.27 -5.62
N SER A 48 -4.26 13.13 -4.82
CA SER A 48 -4.75 14.20 -3.95
C SER A 48 -3.79 14.47 -2.79
N LEU A 49 -4.00 15.59 -2.11
CA LEU A 49 -3.45 15.76 -0.77
C LEU A 49 -4.22 14.83 0.20
N GLY A 50 -3.50 14.33 1.21
CA GLY A 50 -4.08 13.49 2.26
C GLY A 50 -4.97 14.26 3.25
N PRO A 51 -5.48 13.57 4.29
CA PRO A 51 -5.22 12.16 4.60
C PRO A 51 -5.86 11.20 3.59
N HIS A 52 -5.38 9.97 3.56
CA HIS A 52 -5.76 8.93 2.63
C HIS A 52 -6.37 7.73 3.35
N ASP A 53 -7.31 7.12 2.66
CA ASP A 53 -7.77 5.74 2.83
C ASP A 53 -8.03 5.21 1.41
N ASP A 54 -6.96 5.21 0.60
CA ASP A 54 -7.05 5.14 -0.86
C ASP A 54 -6.02 4.16 -1.42
N ALA A 55 -6.33 3.59 -2.59
CA ALA A 55 -5.46 2.67 -3.28
C ALA A 55 -4.64 3.37 -4.37
N PHE A 56 -3.33 3.12 -4.38
CA PHE A 56 -2.36 3.69 -5.29
C PHE A 56 -1.81 2.62 -6.21
N LEU A 57 -1.69 2.95 -7.50
CA LEU A 57 -0.91 2.16 -8.45
C LEU A 57 0.54 2.65 -8.42
N VAL A 58 1.44 1.82 -7.92
CA VAL A 58 2.87 2.10 -7.70
C VAL A 58 3.70 1.17 -8.60
N PRO A 59 4.12 1.61 -9.80
CA PRO A 59 4.78 0.73 -10.76
C PRO A 59 6.07 0.06 -10.27
N SER A 60 6.77 0.69 -9.32
CA SER A 60 7.98 0.11 -8.71
C SER A 60 7.68 -0.93 -7.63
N ALA A 61 6.41 -1.11 -7.26
CA ALA A 61 5.95 -1.96 -6.17
C ALA A 61 6.72 -1.70 -4.85
N SER A 62 7.06 -0.43 -4.60
CA SER A 62 7.91 -0.03 -3.48
C SER A 62 7.38 1.19 -2.75
N ALA A 63 7.45 1.17 -1.43
CA ALA A 63 7.15 2.31 -0.58
C ALA A 63 8.14 2.42 0.59
N GLN A 64 8.17 3.55 1.26
CA GLN A 64 9.00 3.77 2.44
C GLN A 64 8.20 4.44 3.55
N ILE A 65 8.50 4.08 4.79
CA ILE A 65 8.14 4.82 6.00
C ILE A 65 9.43 5.28 6.68
N SER A 66 9.50 6.53 7.09
CA SER A 66 10.66 7.14 7.73
C SER A 66 10.26 7.82 9.04
N TRP A 67 10.93 7.46 10.13
CA TRP A 67 10.99 8.22 11.37
C TRP A 67 12.39 8.85 11.42
N PRO A 68 12.54 10.15 11.05
CA PRO A 68 13.85 10.75 10.82
C PRO A 68 14.83 10.59 11.97
N GLY A 69 15.99 9.99 11.69
CA GLY A 69 17.04 9.73 12.70
C GLY A 69 16.73 8.60 13.68
N VAL A 70 15.62 7.89 13.51
CA VAL A 70 15.19 6.77 14.34
C VAL A 70 15.19 5.48 13.52
N LEU A 71 14.36 5.41 12.48
CA LEU A 71 14.09 4.18 11.75
C LEU A 71 13.69 4.52 10.32
N ALA A 72 14.16 3.74 9.35
CA ALA A 72 13.56 3.69 8.02
C ALA A 72 13.07 2.26 7.75
N LEU A 73 11.90 2.16 7.15
CA LEU A 73 11.27 0.92 6.73
C LEU A 73 11.03 0.99 5.23
N ASP A 74 11.75 0.19 4.44
CA ASP A 74 11.45 0.01 3.04
C ASP A 74 10.51 -1.19 2.86
N ILE A 75 9.52 -1.01 2.01
CA ILE A 75 8.53 -2.01 1.65
C ILE A 75 8.70 -2.31 0.17
N ALA A 76 8.91 -3.58 -0.17
CA ALA A 76 8.96 -4.04 -1.55
C ALA A 76 7.97 -5.20 -1.73
N ALA A 77 7.11 -5.12 -2.74
CA ALA A 77 6.09 -6.11 -3.05
C ALA A 77 6.25 -6.68 -4.46
N SER A 78 5.60 -7.80 -4.75
CA SER A 78 5.56 -8.39 -6.10
C SER A 78 4.54 -7.74 -7.02
N ASP A 79 3.54 -7.05 -6.45
CA ASP A 79 2.42 -6.44 -7.17
C ASP A 79 2.35 -4.93 -6.86
N PRO A 80 1.84 -4.11 -7.79
CA PRO A 80 2.03 -2.66 -7.74
C PRO A 80 0.96 -1.92 -6.94
N TRP A 81 0.05 -2.60 -6.24
CA TRP A 81 -1.04 -1.95 -5.52
C TRP A 81 -0.68 -1.73 -4.07
N PHE A 82 -0.87 -0.50 -3.59
CA PHE A 82 -0.72 -0.13 -2.19
C PHE A 82 -1.98 0.59 -1.73
N VAL A 83 -2.64 0.12 -0.68
CA VAL A 83 -3.59 0.96 0.06
C VAL A 83 -2.80 1.76 1.09
N VAL A 84 -3.03 3.08 1.15
CA VAL A 84 -2.47 3.95 2.17
C VAL A 84 -3.60 4.46 3.03
N PHE A 85 -3.52 4.15 4.31
CA PHE A 85 -4.41 4.67 5.35
C PHE A 85 -3.60 5.53 6.32
N ASP A 86 -3.89 6.83 6.40
CA ASP A 86 -3.24 7.75 7.34
C ASP A 86 -4.19 8.78 8.00
N GLU A 87 -5.47 8.43 8.10
CA GLU A 87 -6.51 9.26 8.75
C GLU A 87 -6.38 9.32 10.29
N LEU A 88 -5.64 8.40 10.94
CA LEU A 88 -5.48 8.38 12.40
C LEU A 88 -4.20 9.08 12.87
N ASP A 89 -4.30 9.73 14.02
CA ASP A 89 -3.19 10.45 14.65
C ASP A 89 -2.10 9.49 15.17
N GLU A 90 -2.48 8.28 15.63
CA GLU A 90 -1.57 7.35 16.29
C GLU A 90 -0.95 6.31 15.35
N ALA A 91 -1.63 5.98 14.25
CA ALA A 91 -1.22 4.88 13.38
C ALA A 91 -1.57 5.10 11.90
N MET A 92 -0.82 4.41 11.03
CA MET A 92 -1.03 4.39 9.58
C MET A 92 -0.71 3.02 9.01
N CYS A 93 -1.23 2.74 7.82
CA CYS A 93 -0.98 1.52 7.08
C CYS A 93 -0.46 1.85 5.68
N LEU A 94 0.55 1.10 5.26
CA LEU A 94 0.97 1.00 3.85
C LEU A 94 0.81 -0.48 3.50
N GLU A 95 -0.23 -0.80 2.75
CA GLU A 95 -0.73 -2.16 2.56
C GLU A 95 -0.47 -2.62 1.13
N PRO A 96 0.55 -3.45 0.89
CA PRO A 96 0.73 -4.04 -0.43
C PRO A 96 -0.35 -5.08 -0.67
N GLN A 97 -0.95 -5.02 -1.86
CA GLN A 97 -2.01 -5.92 -2.29
C GLN A 97 -1.74 -6.42 -3.72
N SER A 98 -2.25 -7.61 -4.04
CA SER A 98 -2.12 -8.21 -5.38
C SER A 98 -3.09 -7.61 -6.41
N GLY A 99 -3.95 -6.69 -5.98
CA GLY A 99 -4.99 -6.03 -6.75
C GLY A 99 -5.58 -4.89 -5.93
N PRO A 100 -6.36 -3.99 -6.54
CA PRO A 100 -7.00 -2.90 -5.82
C PRO A 100 -8.17 -3.41 -4.95
N PRO A 101 -8.72 -2.55 -4.06
CA PRO A 101 -10.06 -2.74 -3.51
C PRO A 101 -11.08 -3.01 -4.64
N ASP A 102 -12.06 -3.85 -4.36
CA ASP A 102 -13.03 -4.36 -5.36
C ASP A 102 -12.40 -5.07 -6.57
N GLY A 103 -11.13 -5.51 -6.48
CA GLY A 103 -10.41 -6.21 -7.55
C GLY A 103 -10.88 -7.66 -7.82
N LEU A 104 -12.03 -8.07 -7.27
CA LEU A 104 -12.66 -9.36 -7.56
C LEU A 104 -13.57 -9.32 -8.80
N VAL A 105 -13.86 -8.10 -9.31
CA VAL A 105 -14.57 -7.86 -10.56
C VAL A 105 -13.66 -7.13 -11.55
N ASP A 106 -13.98 -7.23 -12.84
CA ASP A 106 -13.20 -6.57 -13.89
C ASP A 106 -13.44 -5.05 -13.88
N HIS A 107 -12.34 -4.30 -13.82
CA HIS A 107 -12.35 -2.85 -13.95
C HIS A 107 -11.47 -2.38 -15.12
N PRO A 108 -11.70 -1.19 -15.69
CA PRO A 108 -10.83 -0.61 -16.72
C PRO A 108 -9.37 -0.40 -16.28
N TRP A 109 -9.14 -0.21 -14.98
CA TRP A 109 -7.82 0.00 -14.39
C TRP A 109 -7.14 -1.29 -13.89
N ALA A 110 -7.90 -2.36 -13.67
CA ALA A 110 -7.38 -3.65 -13.23
C ALA A 110 -8.38 -4.77 -13.56
N PRO A 111 -8.02 -5.77 -14.39
CA PRO A 111 -8.85 -6.95 -14.56
C PRO A 111 -8.83 -7.82 -13.29
N ALA A 112 -9.90 -8.56 -13.04
CA ALA A 112 -9.97 -9.51 -11.95
C ALA A 112 -8.95 -10.65 -12.17
N ARG A 113 -8.16 -10.97 -11.14
CA ARG A 113 -7.19 -12.05 -11.21
C ARG A 113 -7.85 -13.38 -10.88
N LEU A 114 -8.04 -14.23 -11.89
CA LEU A 114 -8.55 -15.58 -11.72
C LEU A 114 -7.47 -16.56 -11.23
N VAL A 115 -7.81 -17.33 -10.20
CA VAL A 115 -6.96 -18.35 -9.59
C VAL A 115 -7.48 -19.73 -9.96
N THR A 116 -6.56 -20.64 -10.27
CA THR A 116 -6.85 -22.06 -10.48
C THR A 116 -5.83 -22.93 -9.76
N PRO A 117 -6.06 -24.24 -9.57
CA PRO A 117 -5.04 -25.13 -9.01
C PRO A 117 -3.70 -25.12 -9.76
N GLY A 118 -3.70 -24.83 -11.07
CA GLY A 118 -2.48 -24.75 -11.89
C GLY A 118 -1.89 -23.33 -12.03
N GLN A 119 -2.59 -22.32 -11.52
CA GLN A 119 -2.17 -20.92 -11.56
C GLN A 119 -2.58 -20.26 -10.23
N PRO A 120 -1.79 -20.49 -9.15
CA PRO A 120 -2.08 -19.90 -7.86
C PRO A 120 -1.90 -18.37 -7.89
N LEU A 121 -2.59 -17.69 -6.97
CA LEU A 121 -2.26 -16.33 -6.60
C LEU A 121 -1.07 -16.37 -5.65
N GLU A 122 0.04 -15.76 -6.05
CA GLU A 122 1.21 -15.54 -5.22
C GLU A 122 1.45 -14.03 -5.12
N HIS A 123 1.65 -13.55 -3.89
CA HIS A 123 2.01 -12.18 -3.57
C HIS A 123 3.06 -12.21 -2.46
N SER A 124 4.21 -11.58 -2.71
CA SER A 124 5.32 -11.54 -1.75
C SER A 124 5.58 -10.10 -1.34
N VAL A 125 5.89 -9.91 -0.06
CA VAL A 125 6.26 -8.60 0.49
C VAL A 125 7.49 -8.76 1.38
N THR A 126 8.42 -7.83 1.24
CA THR A 126 9.60 -7.70 2.10
C THR A 126 9.57 -6.35 2.81
N TRP A 127 9.75 -6.39 4.12
CA TRP A 127 9.95 -5.22 4.97
C TRP A 127 11.42 -5.18 5.41
N SER A 128 12.16 -4.19 4.95
CA SER A 128 13.57 -4.00 5.31
C SER A 128 13.69 -2.85 6.30
N ILE A 129 14.15 -3.17 7.50
CA ILE A 129 14.28 -2.22 8.61
C ILE A 129 15.73 -1.72 8.68
N ARG A 130 15.93 -0.41 8.72
CA ARG A 130 17.20 0.25 9.03
C ARG A 130 17.08 1.04 10.32
N ASP A 131 17.85 0.66 11.34
CA ASP A 131 18.00 1.45 12.55
C ASP A 131 18.97 2.61 12.29
N LEU A 132 18.44 3.83 12.24
CA LEU A 132 19.21 5.04 11.93
C LEU A 132 19.88 5.65 13.16
N ARG A 133 19.63 5.09 14.35
CA ARG A 133 20.30 5.50 15.60
C ARG A 133 21.70 4.90 15.65
N ALA A 134 21.84 3.68 15.14
CA ALA A 134 23.12 2.98 15.05
C ALA A 134 24.12 3.71 14.14
N ASP A 135 23.64 4.37 13.09
CA ASP A 135 24.47 5.14 12.14
C ASP A 135 25.06 6.44 12.75
N ARG A 136 24.69 6.79 13.99
CA ARG A 136 25.18 7.98 14.71
C ARG A 136 26.21 7.66 15.80
N ALA A 137 26.48 6.39 16.07
CA ALA A 137 27.47 5.94 17.05
C ALA A 137 28.85 5.78 16.40
#